data_AF-A0A3L7VVX2-F1
#
_entry.id   AF-A0A3L7VVX2-F1
#
_cell.length_a   1.000
_cell.length_b   1.000
_cell.length_c   1.000
_cell.angle_alpha   90.00
_cell.angle_beta   90.00
_cell.angle_gamma   90.00
#
_symmetry.space_group_name_H-M   'P 1'
#
loop_
_entity.id
_entity.type
_entity.pdbx_description
1 polymer ?
#
loop_
_entity_poly.entity_id
_entity_poly.type
_entity_poly.pdbx_seq_one_letter_code
_entity_poly.pdbx_strand_id
1 'polypeptide(L)'
;MKISPLRLNPAVRNRRKNEGLPRCAFLLMAAVSLLFTGVAKAGIITRDVNVTLNAGNIESYDLDVDLNGTTDFTFTAALVLDPILSVGFDVVDFPFSSNNGVVIDAGSYNGFPTASFLGSGDLVSASNTFSSASFDQGNLFFFTTFDPPTGHFNGKTGFLGIRFDRPGGAVFGFVEISVTDLSSPVNALNLTIGRLAFNDVPGQSIQIGTVPEPGSLALAGIGIVALALGANCQQQKTAKSNTILSGRKDLL
;
A
#
# COMPACT_ATOMS: atom_id res chain seq x y z
N MET A 1 37.85 -67.83 -52.38
CA MET A 1 36.67 -67.16 -51.79
C MET A 1 36.49 -65.83 -52.50
N LYS A 2 35.33 -65.62 -53.14
CA LYS A 2 35.12 -64.65 -54.23
C LYS A 2 34.54 -63.34 -53.66
N ILE A 3 35.30 -62.25 -53.77
CA ILE A 3 34.92 -60.91 -53.31
C ILE A 3 33.88 -60.34 -54.28
N SER A 4 32.71 -59.97 -53.76
CA SER A 4 31.68 -59.23 -54.50
C SER A 4 31.59 -57.80 -53.95
N PRO A 5 31.60 -56.76 -54.81
CA PRO A 5 31.56 -55.38 -54.36
C PRO A 5 30.11 -54.95 -54.06
N LEU A 6 29.89 -54.42 -52.86
CA LEU A 6 28.61 -53.81 -52.49
C LEU A 6 28.50 -52.42 -53.14
N ARG A 7 27.47 -52.23 -53.96
CA ARG A 7 27.14 -50.95 -54.60
C ARG A 7 26.50 -49.99 -53.59
N LEU A 8 27.06 -48.77 -53.49
CA LEU A 8 26.46 -47.64 -52.77
C LEU A 8 25.30 -47.05 -53.58
N ASN A 9 24.16 -46.89 -52.92
CA ASN A 9 22.90 -46.37 -53.48
C ASN A 9 22.83 -44.84 -53.28
N PRO A 10 22.61 -44.01 -54.32
CA PRO A 10 22.59 -42.56 -54.18
C PRO A 10 21.15 -42.01 -54.23
N ALA A 11 20.50 -41.81 -53.08
CA ALA A 11 19.28 -40.99 -52.93
C ALA A 11 18.93 -40.97 -51.42
N VAL A 12 18.46 -39.92 -50.75
CA VAL A 12 17.72 -38.71 -51.09
C VAL A 12 18.12 -37.66 -50.06
N ARG A 13 18.74 -36.56 -50.49
CA ARG A 13 19.10 -35.44 -49.61
C ARG A 13 17.88 -34.54 -49.46
N ASN A 14 16.99 -34.87 -48.53
CA ASN A 14 15.87 -34.00 -48.14
C ASN A 14 16.44 -32.72 -47.50
N ARG A 15 16.58 -31.67 -48.31
CA ARG A 15 16.83 -30.29 -47.88
C ARG A 15 15.61 -29.84 -47.07
N ARG A 16 15.64 -30.07 -45.75
CA ARG A 16 14.76 -29.37 -44.81
C ARG A 16 15.06 -27.88 -45.00
N LYS A 17 14.07 -27.14 -45.52
CA LYS A 17 14.07 -25.69 -45.44
C LYS A 17 14.10 -25.38 -43.95
N ASN A 18 15.27 -24.99 -43.44
CA ASN A 18 15.39 -24.43 -42.10
C ASN A 18 14.52 -23.18 -42.10
N GLU A 19 13.28 -23.33 -41.61
CA GLU A 19 12.43 -22.23 -41.23
C GLU A 19 13.20 -21.48 -40.15
N GLY A 20 13.85 -20.39 -40.57
CA GLY A 20 14.60 -19.53 -39.68
C GLY A 20 13.66 -19.06 -38.59
N LEU A 21 13.84 -19.60 -37.39
CA LEU A 21 13.22 -19.06 -36.19
C LEU A 21 13.47 -17.54 -36.21
N PRO A 22 12.43 -16.70 -36.13
CA PRO A 22 12.58 -15.27 -36.23
C PRO A 22 13.47 -14.81 -35.08
N ARG A 23 14.67 -14.33 -35.44
CA ARG A 23 15.69 -13.78 -34.52
C ARG A 23 15.16 -12.68 -33.60
N CYS A 24 13.95 -12.16 -33.86
CA CYS A 24 13.23 -11.24 -32.99
C CYS A 24 12.88 -11.83 -31.61
N ALA A 25 12.76 -13.14 -31.44
CA ALA A 25 12.37 -13.73 -30.15
C ALA A 25 13.48 -13.66 -29.09
N PHE A 26 14.76 -13.72 -29.49
CA PHE A 26 15.88 -13.78 -28.55
C PHE A 26 16.34 -12.41 -28.02
N LEU A 27 16.15 -11.33 -28.79
CA LEU A 27 16.46 -9.97 -28.34
C LEU A 27 15.45 -9.45 -27.29
N LEU A 28 14.22 -10.00 -27.28
CA LEU A 28 13.20 -9.60 -26.32
C LEU A 28 13.53 -10.03 -24.89
N MET A 29 14.18 -11.18 -24.70
CA MET A 29 14.49 -11.73 -23.36
C MET A 29 15.63 -10.98 -22.65
N ALA A 30 16.63 -10.47 -23.38
CA ALA A 30 17.78 -9.80 -22.79
C ALA A 30 17.49 -8.34 -22.37
N ALA A 31 16.61 -7.65 -23.09
CA ALA A 31 16.20 -6.28 -22.75
C ALA A 31 15.30 -6.23 -21.50
N VAL A 32 14.57 -7.30 -21.20
CA VAL A 32 13.72 -7.40 -20.00
C VAL A 32 14.57 -7.49 -18.74
N SER A 33 15.73 -8.14 -18.77
CA SER A 33 16.57 -8.37 -17.58
C SER A 33 17.28 -7.12 -17.04
N LEU A 34 17.52 -6.11 -17.87
CA LEU A 34 18.26 -4.88 -17.51
C LEU A 34 17.37 -3.76 -16.97
N LEU A 35 16.04 -3.90 -17.02
CA LEU A 35 15.08 -2.90 -16.52
C LEU A 35 14.74 -3.07 -15.03
N PHE A 36 15.28 -4.08 -14.35
CA PHE A 36 14.92 -4.41 -12.96
C PHE A 36 15.91 -3.90 -11.89
N THR A 37 16.92 -3.11 -12.24
CA THR A 37 17.67 -2.34 -11.22
C THR A 37 16.87 -1.11 -10.79
N GLY A 38 15.67 -1.34 -10.28
CA GLY A 38 14.86 -0.30 -9.66
C GLY A 38 15.44 0.02 -8.30
N VAL A 39 15.71 1.31 -8.05
CA VAL A 39 15.69 1.85 -6.68
C VAL A 39 14.45 1.28 -6.02
N ALA A 40 14.59 0.65 -4.85
CA ALA A 40 13.47 0.16 -4.06
C ALA A 40 12.54 1.37 -3.84
N LYS A 41 11.53 1.48 -4.70
CA LYS A 41 10.57 2.56 -4.65
C LYS A 41 9.77 2.28 -3.40
N ALA A 42 9.80 3.22 -2.44
CA ALA A 42 8.98 3.18 -1.25
C ALA A 42 7.59 2.66 -1.60
N GLY A 43 7.32 1.44 -1.15
CA GLY A 43 6.06 0.76 -1.29
C GLY A 43 5.15 1.25 -0.19
N ILE A 44 4.03 1.83 -0.58
CA ILE A 44 2.96 2.09 0.39
C ILE A 44 2.21 0.76 0.54
N ILE A 45 2.30 0.18 1.74
CA ILE A 45 1.53 -1.01 2.12
C ILE A 45 0.18 -0.51 2.65
N THR A 46 -0.91 -1.09 2.17
CA THR A 46 -2.27 -0.76 2.61
C THR A 46 -3.01 -2.01 3.08
N ARG A 47 -3.86 -1.86 4.10
CA ARG A 47 -4.69 -2.94 4.63
C ARG A 47 -6.04 -2.42 5.12
N ASP A 48 -7.10 -3.15 4.80
CA ASP A 48 -8.41 -2.93 5.41
C ASP A 48 -8.48 -3.66 6.76
N VAL A 49 -8.89 -2.94 7.80
CA VAL A 49 -9.06 -3.47 9.16
C VAL A 49 -10.55 -3.72 9.43
N ASN A 50 -11.40 -2.72 9.20
CA ASN A 50 -12.87 -2.79 9.34
C ASN A 50 -13.35 -3.35 10.70
N VAL A 51 -12.76 -2.84 11.79
CA VAL A 51 -13.15 -3.21 13.16
C VAL A 51 -13.94 -2.06 13.77
N THR A 52 -15.05 -2.37 14.44
CA THR A 52 -15.82 -1.40 15.22
C THR A 52 -15.82 -1.81 16.68
N LEU A 53 -15.48 -0.88 17.56
CA LEU A 53 -15.49 -1.03 19.01
C LEU A 53 -16.67 -0.25 19.59
N ASN A 54 -17.45 -0.92 20.43
CA ASN A 54 -18.56 -0.33 21.15
C ASN A 54 -18.08 0.19 22.50
N ALA A 55 -18.10 1.52 22.61
CA ALA A 55 -17.61 2.17 23.80
C ALA A 55 -18.50 1.92 25.03
N GLY A 56 -19.78 1.59 24.85
CA GLY A 56 -20.69 1.18 25.94
C GLY A 56 -20.32 -0.14 26.63
N ASN A 57 -19.44 -0.96 26.03
CA ASN A 57 -19.05 -2.27 26.56
C ASN A 57 -17.57 -2.35 27.02
N ILE A 58 -16.80 -1.27 26.93
CA ILE A 58 -15.33 -1.28 27.12
C ILE A 58 -14.70 -2.36 26.23
N GLU A 59 -14.44 -2.01 24.97
CA GLU A 59 -13.86 -2.93 23.98
C GLU A 59 -12.47 -2.46 23.58
N SER A 60 -11.56 -3.41 23.38
CA SER A 60 -10.20 -3.14 22.92
C SER A 60 -9.86 -3.98 21.69
N TYR A 61 -8.99 -3.45 20.85
CA TYR A 61 -8.45 -4.13 19.67
C TYR A 61 -6.95 -3.88 19.54
N ASP A 62 -6.21 -4.98 19.54
CA ASP A 62 -4.77 -5.02 19.32
C ASP A 62 -4.48 -5.03 17.82
N LEU A 63 -3.96 -3.91 17.33
CA LEU A 63 -3.54 -3.70 15.95
C LEU A 63 -2.04 -4.05 15.82
N ASP A 64 -1.77 -5.16 15.15
CA ASP A 64 -0.48 -5.47 14.53
C ASP A 64 -0.47 -4.88 13.11
N VAL A 65 0.29 -3.81 12.89
CA VAL A 65 0.28 -3.01 11.65
C VAL A 65 1.01 -3.74 10.53
N ASP A 66 2.15 -4.34 10.83
CA ASP A 66 3.03 -4.97 9.83
C ASP A 66 2.91 -6.50 9.76
N LEU A 67 1.99 -7.09 10.53
CA LEU A 67 1.69 -8.53 10.60
C LEU A 67 2.89 -9.37 11.07
N ASN A 68 3.73 -8.82 11.94
CA ASN A 68 4.88 -9.54 12.48
C ASN A 68 4.56 -10.42 13.70
N GLY A 69 3.31 -10.40 14.19
CA GLY A 69 2.86 -11.13 15.36
C GLY A 69 2.99 -10.36 16.68
N THR A 70 3.40 -9.09 16.63
CA THR A 70 3.51 -8.18 17.78
C THR A 70 2.46 -7.09 17.67
N THR A 71 1.77 -6.78 18.76
CA THR A 71 0.84 -5.64 18.81
C THR A 71 1.62 -4.33 18.74
N ASP A 72 1.31 -3.50 17.74
CA ASP A 72 1.90 -2.16 17.60
C ASP A 72 1.08 -1.10 18.33
N PHE A 73 -0.25 -1.20 18.26
CA PHE A 73 -1.19 -0.25 18.88
C PHE A 73 -2.36 -1.01 19.49
N THR A 74 -2.85 -0.57 20.65
CA THR A 74 -4.13 -1.04 21.19
C THR A 74 -5.12 0.12 21.16
N PHE A 75 -6.21 -0.08 20.42
CA PHE A 75 -7.34 0.84 20.41
C PHE A 75 -8.31 0.42 21.49
N THR A 76 -8.68 1.32 22.38
CA THR A 76 -9.71 1.07 23.40
C THR A 76 -10.85 2.06 23.20
N ALA A 77 -12.08 1.56 23.27
CA ALA A 77 -13.28 2.37 23.30
C ALA A 77 -14.02 2.06 24.61
N ALA A 78 -14.10 3.04 25.52
CA ALA A 78 -14.64 2.83 26.86
C ALA A 78 -15.44 4.03 27.35
N LEU A 79 -16.74 3.83 27.58
CA LEU A 79 -17.64 4.77 28.24
C LEU A 79 -17.57 4.53 29.74
N VAL A 80 -16.77 5.34 30.44
CA VAL A 80 -16.73 5.30 31.89
C VAL A 80 -17.67 6.37 32.43
N LEU A 81 -18.83 5.94 32.94
CA LEU A 81 -19.77 6.79 33.67
C LEU A 81 -19.35 6.83 35.14
N ASP A 82 -18.56 7.83 35.55
CA ASP A 82 -18.35 8.07 36.99
C ASP A 82 -19.59 8.78 37.56
N PRO A 83 -20.27 8.22 38.57
CA PRO A 83 -21.49 8.80 39.16
C PRO A 83 -21.25 10.10 39.95
N ILE A 84 -20.00 10.51 40.20
CA ILE A 84 -19.67 11.67 41.04
C ILE A 84 -18.86 12.73 40.28
N LEU A 85 -17.97 12.38 39.32
CA LEU A 85 -16.94 13.33 38.88
C LEU A 85 -16.48 13.36 37.40
N SER A 86 -16.96 12.52 36.47
CA SER A 86 -16.68 12.68 35.02
C SER A 86 -17.30 11.58 34.15
N VAL A 87 -17.71 11.94 32.93
CA VAL A 87 -17.90 10.97 31.85
C VAL A 87 -16.71 11.16 30.90
N GLY A 88 -15.70 10.31 31.03
CA GLY A 88 -14.48 10.36 30.20
C GLY A 88 -14.37 9.12 29.31
N PHE A 89 -13.76 9.28 28.13
CA PHE A 89 -13.42 8.18 27.23
C PHE A 89 -11.90 8.10 27.02
N ASP A 90 -11.43 6.85 26.95
CA ASP A 90 -10.03 6.45 27.06
C ASP A 90 -9.27 6.40 25.72
N VAL A 91 -8.07 6.98 25.72
CA VAL A 91 -6.76 6.33 25.51
C VAL A 91 -6.62 5.34 24.34
N VAL A 92 -5.84 5.75 23.33
CA VAL A 92 -5.05 4.79 22.54
C VAL A 92 -3.95 4.31 23.48
N ASP A 93 -4.13 3.16 24.13
CA ASP A 93 -3.15 2.69 25.10
C ASP A 93 -1.97 2.09 24.35
N PHE A 94 -0.79 2.67 24.54
CA PHE A 94 0.42 2.12 24.00
C PHE A 94 0.89 1.01 24.94
N PRO A 95 1.18 -0.21 24.46
CA PRO A 95 1.86 -1.17 25.30
C PRO A 95 3.12 -0.52 25.88
N PHE A 96 3.21 -0.49 27.22
CA PHE A 96 4.34 0.07 27.97
C PHE A 96 5.65 -0.47 27.37
N SER A 97 6.53 0.43 26.92
CA SER A 97 7.87 0.22 26.32
C SER A 97 8.03 0.41 24.81
N SER A 98 6.96 0.70 24.04
CA SER A 98 7.11 0.97 22.61
C SER A 98 7.47 2.44 22.32
N ASN A 99 8.34 2.68 21.32
CA ASN A 99 8.56 3.99 20.68
C ASN A 99 7.44 4.35 19.68
N ASN A 100 6.34 3.59 19.72
CA ASN A 100 5.19 3.81 18.87
C ASN A 100 4.44 5.05 19.34
N GLY A 101 3.81 5.75 18.42
CA GLY A 101 3.11 6.98 18.75
C GLY A 101 2.18 7.41 17.64
N VAL A 102 1.25 8.28 18.01
CA VAL A 102 0.33 8.93 17.07
C VAL A 102 0.70 10.39 16.93
N VAL A 103 0.37 11.01 15.80
CA VAL A 103 0.54 12.45 15.63
C VAL A 103 -0.40 13.17 16.59
N ILE A 104 0.14 14.11 17.36
CA ILE A 104 -0.59 14.91 18.35
C ILE A 104 -0.44 16.39 18.05
N ASP A 105 -1.46 17.16 18.42
CA ASP A 105 -1.38 18.60 18.36
C ASP A 105 -0.54 19.11 19.52
N ALA A 106 0.55 19.82 19.21
CA ALA A 106 1.43 20.37 20.22
C ALA A 106 0.69 21.45 21.03
N GLY A 107 0.30 21.11 22.27
CA GLY A 107 -0.19 22.08 23.23
C GLY A 107 -1.71 22.22 23.30
N SER A 108 -2.43 21.13 23.54
CA SER A 108 -3.77 21.26 24.12
C SER A 108 -3.64 21.95 25.49
N TYR A 109 -4.34 23.08 25.63
CA TYR A 109 -4.26 23.99 26.80
C TYR A 109 -4.57 23.31 28.15
N ASN A 110 -5.16 22.12 28.13
CA ASN A 110 -5.53 21.33 29.30
C ASN A 110 -4.41 20.38 29.77
N GLY A 111 -3.26 20.33 29.09
CA GLY A 111 -2.14 19.45 29.45
C GLY A 111 -2.29 18.00 29.02
N PHE A 112 -3.31 17.67 28.22
CA PHE A 112 -3.55 16.32 27.70
C PHE A 112 -3.48 16.33 26.17
N PRO A 113 -2.35 16.00 25.55
CA PRO A 113 -2.25 16.01 24.10
C PRO A 113 -3.27 15.06 23.45
N THR A 114 -4.04 15.64 22.54
CA THR A 114 -5.01 14.91 21.73
C THR A 114 -4.40 14.56 20.39
N ALA A 115 -4.83 13.43 19.84
CA ALA A 115 -4.50 13.06 18.47
C ALA A 115 -4.93 14.15 17.49
N SER A 116 -4.01 14.52 16.60
CA SER A 116 -4.32 15.44 15.50
C SER A 116 -5.32 14.79 14.55
N PHE A 117 -6.31 15.56 14.11
CA PHE A 117 -7.19 15.14 13.03
C PHE A 117 -6.54 15.47 11.68
N LEU A 118 -6.10 14.44 10.97
CA LEU A 118 -5.49 14.58 9.64
C LEU A 118 -6.51 14.30 8.53
N GLY A 119 -6.39 15.06 7.44
CA GLY A 119 -7.16 14.92 6.23
C GLY A 119 -6.38 14.29 5.08
N SER A 120 -7.08 14.03 3.96
CA SER A 120 -6.43 13.62 2.72
C SER A 120 -5.48 14.72 2.22
N GLY A 121 -4.27 14.33 1.84
CA GLY A 121 -3.22 15.25 1.38
C GLY A 121 -2.24 15.67 2.47
N ASP A 122 -2.56 15.47 3.75
CA ASP A 122 -1.64 15.74 4.86
C ASP A 122 -0.45 14.78 4.85
N LEU A 123 0.66 15.21 5.43
CA LEU A 123 1.92 14.47 5.47
C LEU A 123 2.18 13.93 6.89
N VAL A 124 2.45 12.63 7.01
CA VAL A 124 2.97 12.01 8.23
C VAL A 124 4.45 11.69 8.02
N SER A 125 5.30 12.22 8.90
CA SER A 125 6.76 12.18 8.77
C SER A 125 7.45 12.39 10.12
N ALA A 126 8.77 12.29 10.14
CA ALA A 126 9.58 12.57 11.33
C ALA A 126 9.47 14.01 11.87
N SER A 127 8.94 14.96 11.11
CA SER A 127 8.77 16.34 11.58
C SER A 127 7.49 16.55 12.41
N ASN A 128 6.57 15.58 12.42
CA ASN A 128 5.38 15.63 13.25
C ASN A 128 5.75 15.41 14.72
N THR A 129 4.97 16.00 15.63
CA THR A 129 5.04 15.67 17.05
C THR A 129 4.27 14.38 17.27
N PHE A 130 4.97 13.36 17.78
CA PHE A 130 4.34 12.09 18.13
C PHE A 130 4.15 12.00 19.63
N SER A 131 3.05 11.34 19.98
CA SER A 131 2.74 10.89 21.32
C SER A 131 3.83 9.94 21.85
N SER A 132 3.93 9.78 23.16
CA SER A 132 4.97 9.00 23.83
C SER A 132 4.38 8.15 24.93
N ALA A 133 4.96 6.97 25.17
CA ALA A 133 4.48 6.00 26.15
C ALA A 133 4.44 6.53 27.61
N SER A 134 5.07 7.66 27.90
CA SER A 134 5.18 8.16 29.28
C SER A 134 4.05 9.09 29.71
N PHE A 135 3.51 9.93 28.81
CA PHE A 135 2.52 10.95 29.19
C PHE A 135 1.50 11.29 28.11
N ASP A 136 1.70 10.84 26.88
CA ASP A 136 0.92 11.29 25.73
C ASP A 136 0.35 10.06 25.04
N GLN A 137 -0.79 9.57 25.53
CA GLN A 137 -1.46 8.39 24.97
C GLN A 137 -2.27 8.70 23.69
N GLY A 138 -2.19 9.92 23.14
CA GLY A 138 -2.78 10.20 21.84
C GLY A 138 -4.31 10.09 21.82
N ASN A 139 -4.96 10.62 22.85
CA ASN A 139 -6.41 10.56 23.01
C ASN A 139 -7.13 11.11 21.78
N LEU A 140 -8.03 10.32 21.18
CA LEU A 140 -8.83 10.75 20.04
C LEU A 140 -9.87 11.82 20.44
N PHE A 141 -10.36 11.71 21.66
CA PHE A 141 -11.40 12.52 22.25
C PHE A 141 -11.39 12.37 23.77
N PHE A 142 -11.66 13.44 24.51
CA PHE A 142 -11.72 13.44 25.97
C PHE A 142 -12.75 14.45 26.47
N PHE A 143 -13.59 14.05 27.43
CA PHE A 143 -14.57 14.91 28.08
C PHE A 143 -14.49 14.71 29.59
N THR A 144 -14.72 15.76 30.37
CA THR A 144 -14.98 15.66 31.81
C THR A 144 -16.31 16.33 32.10
N THR A 145 -16.95 16.07 33.24
CA THR A 145 -18.21 16.75 33.60
C THR A 145 -18.07 18.27 33.72
N PHE A 146 -16.85 18.80 33.81
CA PHE A 146 -16.60 20.23 34.02
C PHE A 146 -16.00 20.94 32.82
N ASP A 147 -15.49 20.20 31.83
CA ASP A 147 -14.86 20.76 30.64
C ASP A 147 -15.63 20.34 29.38
N PRO A 148 -15.80 21.24 28.39
CA PRO A 148 -16.36 20.85 27.10
C PRO A 148 -15.52 19.72 26.48
N PRO A 149 -16.14 18.89 25.63
CA PRO A 149 -15.40 17.80 25.00
C PRO A 149 -14.22 18.34 24.19
N THR A 150 -13.06 17.74 24.38
CA THR A 150 -11.81 18.04 23.71
C THR A 150 -11.43 16.90 22.78
N GLY A 151 -10.57 17.18 21.81
CA GLY A 151 -10.20 16.26 20.74
C GLY A 151 -11.02 16.47 19.47
N HIS A 152 -10.53 15.88 18.38
CA HIS A 152 -10.91 16.32 17.04
C HIS A 152 -11.80 15.32 16.29
N PHE A 153 -12.01 14.12 16.84
CA PHE A 153 -12.69 13.02 16.15
C PHE A 153 -14.18 12.83 16.47
N ASN A 154 -14.73 13.45 17.53
CA ASN A 154 -16.16 13.27 17.88
C ASN A 154 -17.10 13.63 16.71
N GLY A 155 -17.92 12.67 16.30
CA GLY A 155 -18.86 12.80 15.20
C GLY A 155 -18.21 12.92 13.82
N LYS A 156 -16.94 12.52 13.66
CA LYS A 156 -16.17 12.69 12.41
C LYS A 156 -15.47 11.41 11.98
N THR A 157 -15.18 11.37 10.69
CA THR A 157 -14.27 10.42 10.06
C THR A 157 -13.04 11.17 9.55
N GLY A 158 -11.85 10.68 9.87
CA GLY A 158 -10.58 11.28 9.47
C GLY A 158 -9.44 10.28 9.59
N PHE A 159 -8.20 10.79 9.60
CA PHE A 159 -7.01 9.96 9.67
C PHE A 159 -6.18 10.28 10.92
N LEU A 160 -5.70 9.23 11.56
CA LEU A 160 -4.72 9.25 12.63
C LEU A 160 -3.34 8.97 12.04
N GLY A 161 -2.41 9.92 12.14
CA GLY A 161 -1.02 9.67 11.75
C GLY A 161 -0.34 8.78 12.79
N ILE A 162 0.40 7.76 12.34
CA ILE A 162 1.08 6.81 13.23
C ILE A 162 2.57 6.73 12.93
N ARG A 163 3.34 6.40 13.97
CA ARG A 163 4.73 5.98 13.90
C ARG A 163 4.88 4.69 14.68
N PHE A 164 5.60 3.73 14.12
CA PHE A 164 6.02 2.52 14.83
C PHE A 164 7.44 2.13 14.43
N ASP A 165 8.14 1.40 15.28
CA ASP A 165 9.53 1.00 15.00
C ASP A 165 9.59 -0.39 14.33
N ARG A 166 10.46 -0.53 13.32
CA ARG A 166 10.80 -1.80 12.67
C ARG A 166 12.31 -2.02 12.65
N PRO A 167 12.81 -3.24 12.35
CA PRO A 167 14.21 -3.41 12.00
C PRO A 167 14.61 -2.44 10.88
N GLY A 168 15.52 -1.50 11.18
CA GLY A 168 15.96 -0.45 10.26
C GLY A 168 15.47 0.96 10.60
N GLY A 169 14.52 1.12 11.53
CA GLY A 169 14.12 2.41 12.08
C GLY A 169 12.62 2.64 12.15
N ALA A 170 12.24 3.88 12.42
CA ALA A 170 10.85 4.30 12.50
C ALA A 170 10.15 4.26 11.14
N VAL A 171 8.93 3.75 11.10
CA VAL A 171 8.05 3.72 9.94
C VAL A 171 6.87 4.64 10.21
N PHE A 172 6.45 5.38 9.17
CA PHE A 172 5.34 6.31 9.24
C PHE A 172 4.14 5.79 8.45
N GLY A 173 2.96 5.99 9.01
CA GLY A 173 1.70 5.51 8.47
C GLY A 173 0.52 6.39 8.85
N PHE A 174 -0.67 5.96 8.45
CA PHE A 174 -1.92 6.51 8.91
C PHE A 174 -2.98 5.42 9.05
N VAL A 175 -3.96 5.66 9.91
CA VAL A 175 -5.14 4.82 10.13
C VAL A 175 -6.39 5.68 9.93
N GLU A 176 -7.33 5.23 9.11
CA GLU A 176 -8.65 5.85 8.98
C GLU A 176 -9.51 5.48 10.18
N ILE A 177 -10.04 6.50 10.84
CA ILE A 177 -10.83 6.37 12.05
C ILE A 177 -12.14 7.13 11.88
N SER A 178 -13.24 6.52 12.32
CA SER A 178 -14.53 7.17 12.48
C SER A 178 -15.00 7.04 13.92
N VAL A 179 -15.42 8.13 14.53
CA VAL A 179 -16.06 8.13 15.87
C VAL A 179 -17.48 8.63 15.74
N THR A 180 -18.43 7.81 16.16
CA THR A 180 -19.84 8.19 16.18
C THR A 180 -20.07 9.30 17.19
N ASP A 181 -20.91 10.29 16.87
CA ASP A 181 -21.16 11.42 17.75
C ASP A 181 -21.72 10.99 19.11
N LEU A 182 -21.28 11.63 20.20
CA LEU A 182 -21.76 11.37 21.56
C LEU A 182 -23.28 11.56 21.70
N SER A 183 -23.88 12.48 20.96
CA SER A 183 -25.33 12.71 20.98
C SER A 183 -26.13 11.69 20.16
N SER A 184 -25.47 10.74 19.51
CA SER A 184 -26.14 9.70 18.74
C SER A 184 -27.03 8.82 19.64
N PRO A 185 -28.30 8.59 19.29
CA PRO A 185 -29.19 7.74 20.09
C PRO A 185 -28.84 6.25 19.99
N VAL A 186 -28.01 5.87 19.02
CA VAL A 186 -27.58 4.50 18.77
C VAL A 186 -26.07 4.52 18.59
N ASN A 187 -25.36 3.60 19.26
CA ASN A 187 -23.91 3.43 19.08
C ASN A 187 -23.10 4.71 19.35
N ALA A 188 -23.54 5.53 20.32
CA ALA A 188 -22.81 6.73 20.72
C ALA A 188 -21.34 6.39 20.99
N LEU A 189 -20.44 7.16 20.40
CA LEU A 189 -18.99 6.99 20.54
C LEU A 189 -18.43 5.64 20.09
N ASN A 190 -19.13 4.90 19.23
CA ASN A 190 -18.52 3.77 18.53
C ASN A 190 -17.30 4.24 17.74
N LEU A 191 -16.17 3.56 17.96
CA LEU A 191 -14.91 3.77 17.27
C LEU A 191 -14.80 2.74 16.14
N THR A 192 -14.69 3.19 14.89
CA THR A 192 -14.46 2.32 13.74
C THR A 192 -13.07 2.56 13.16
N ILE A 193 -12.29 1.49 13.09
CA ILE A 193 -10.97 1.43 12.47
C ILE A 193 -11.17 0.91 11.04
N GLY A 194 -11.03 1.80 10.06
CA GLY A 194 -11.28 1.51 8.65
C GLY A 194 -10.08 0.84 7.99
N ARG A 195 -9.32 1.62 7.22
CA ARG A 195 -8.09 1.17 6.55
C ARG A 195 -6.86 1.75 7.19
N LEU A 196 -5.72 1.12 6.98
CA LEU A 196 -4.41 1.67 7.32
C LEU A 196 -3.49 1.65 6.10
N ALA A 197 -2.50 2.54 6.13
CA ALA A 197 -1.40 2.53 5.18
C ALA A 197 -0.09 2.96 5.85
N PHE A 198 1.04 2.43 5.41
CA PHE A 198 2.35 2.85 5.87
C PHE A 198 3.42 2.72 4.80
N ASN A 199 4.52 3.43 4.97
CA ASN A 199 5.68 3.37 4.09
C ASN A 199 6.57 2.18 4.46
N ASP A 200 6.86 1.27 3.53
CA ASP A 200 7.70 0.10 3.81
C ASP A 200 9.19 0.43 4.02
N VAL A 201 9.62 1.65 3.71
CA VAL A 201 10.99 2.14 3.94
C VAL A 201 11.05 2.98 5.21
N PRO A 202 11.83 2.56 6.23
CA PRO A 202 12.04 3.35 7.44
C PRO A 202 12.51 4.79 7.15
N GLY A 203 11.99 5.74 7.93
CA GLY A 203 12.30 7.17 7.84
C GLY A 203 11.56 7.92 6.72
N GLN A 204 10.91 7.23 5.78
CA GLN A 204 10.21 7.89 4.67
C GLN A 204 8.82 8.35 5.08
N SER A 205 8.50 9.60 4.76
CA SER A 205 7.17 10.17 4.98
C SER A 205 6.09 9.48 4.13
N ILE A 206 4.84 9.64 4.53
CA ILE A 206 3.67 9.19 3.78
C ILE A 206 2.65 10.32 3.68
N GLN A 207 2.13 10.56 2.47
CA GLN A 207 1.03 11.48 2.24
C GLN A 207 -0.29 10.72 2.31
N ILE A 208 -1.26 11.26 3.05
CA ILE A 208 -2.56 10.62 3.27
C ILE A 208 -3.39 10.66 1.98
N GLY A 209 -4.04 9.54 1.66
CA GLY A 209 -4.93 9.43 0.50
C GLY A 209 -4.23 9.17 -0.83
N THR A 210 -2.91 9.35 -0.93
CA THR A 210 -2.14 8.91 -2.10
C THR A 210 -1.74 7.45 -1.93
N VAL A 211 -2.69 6.54 -2.07
CA VAL A 211 -2.36 5.13 -2.26
C VAL A 211 -2.08 4.94 -3.75
N PRO A 212 -0.82 4.79 -4.18
CA PRO A 212 -0.52 4.56 -5.58
C PRO A 212 -1.16 3.21 -5.91
N GLU A 213 -2.11 3.18 -6.85
CA GLU A 213 -2.70 1.92 -7.29
C GLU A 213 -1.56 0.97 -7.72
N PRO A 214 -1.29 -0.13 -6.98
CA PRO A 214 -0.04 -0.88 -7.15
C PRO A 214 0.09 -1.57 -8.52
N GLY A 215 -1.00 -1.66 -9.27
CA GLY A 215 -1.03 -2.35 -10.55
C GLY A 215 -1.27 -1.46 -11.76
N SER A 216 -2.07 -0.39 -11.67
CA SER A 216 -2.63 0.24 -12.87
C SER A 216 -1.59 1.00 -13.69
N LEU A 217 -0.63 1.68 -13.05
CA LEU A 217 0.47 2.34 -13.76
C LEU A 217 1.47 1.34 -14.37
N ALA A 218 1.79 0.26 -13.66
CA ALA A 218 2.68 -0.78 -14.17
C ALA A 218 2.03 -1.54 -15.34
N LEU A 219 0.74 -1.90 -15.22
CA LEU A 219 -0.05 -2.52 -16.28
C LEU A 219 -0.24 -1.58 -17.47
N ALA A 220 -0.48 -0.29 -17.25
CA ALA A 220 -0.57 0.69 -18.32
C ALA A 220 0.77 0.81 -19.06
N GLY A 221 1.90 0.87 -18.33
CA GLY A 221 3.23 0.90 -18.92
C GLY A 221 3.52 -0.34 -19.77
N ILE A 222 3.26 -1.54 -19.24
CA ILE A 222 3.43 -2.81 -19.98
C ILE A 222 2.50 -2.86 -21.19
N GLY A 223 1.25 -2.40 -21.06
CA GLY A 223 0.28 -2.33 -22.15
C GLY A 223 0.75 -1.46 -23.32
N ILE A 224 1.31 -0.28 -23.04
CA ILE A 224 1.85 0.61 -24.08
C ILE A 224 3.04 -0.02 -24.79
N VAL A 225 3.96 -0.64 -24.05
CA VAL A 225 5.13 -1.33 -24.64
C VAL A 225 4.68 -2.51 -25.52
N ALA A 226 3.73 -3.31 -25.05
CA ALA A 226 3.17 -4.43 -25.82
C ALA A 226 2.51 -3.95 -27.12
N LEU A 227 1.77 -2.84 -27.08
CA LEU A 227 1.14 -2.23 -28.27
C LEU A 227 2.17 -1.71 -29.26
N ALA A 228 3.20 -1.00 -28.79
CA ALA A 228 4.26 -0.47 -29.65
C ALA A 228 5.04 -1.59 -30.38
N LEU A 229 5.34 -2.67 -29.66
CA LEU A 229 5.99 -3.85 -30.24
C LEU A 229 5.07 -4.58 -31.23
N GLY A 230 3.77 -4.70 -30.93
CA GLY A 230 2.78 -5.29 -31.81
C GLY A 230 2.62 -4.52 -33.13
N ALA A 231 2.59 -3.18 -33.08
CA ALA A 231 2.44 -2.32 -34.25
C ALA A 231 3.63 -2.46 -35.23
N ASN A 232 4.86 -2.52 -34.72
CA ASN A 232 6.06 -2.70 -35.54
C ASN A 232 6.08 -4.08 -36.24
N CYS A 233 5.54 -5.11 -35.58
CA CYS A 233 5.46 -6.44 -36.19
C CYS A 233 4.45 -6.50 -37.35
N GLN A 234 3.33 -5.78 -37.23
CA GLN A 234 2.32 -5.69 -38.28
C GLN A 234 2.86 -4.97 -39.53
N GLN A 235 3.56 -3.84 -39.37
CA GLN A 235 4.12 -3.09 -40.50
C GLN A 235 5.12 -3.91 -41.34
N GLN A 236 5.90 -4.78 -40.70
CA GLN A 236 6.83 -5.65 -41.42
C GLN A 236 6.14 -6.70 -42.29
N LYS A 237 4.95 -7.20 -41.88
CA LYS A 237 4.17 -8.14 -42.70
C LYS A 237 3.61 -7.47 -43.95
N THR A 238 3.08 -6.25 -43.83
CA THR A 238 2.53 -5.50 -44.97
C THR A 238 3.60 -5.09 -45.97
N ALA A 239 4.78 -4.66 -45.51
CA ALA A 239 5.90 -4.33 -46.41
C ALA A 239 6.32 -5.54 -47.26
N LYS A 240 6.37 -6.74 -46.69
CA LYS A 240 6.79 -7.96 -47.38
C LYS A 240 5.78 -8.42 -48.44
N SER A 241 4.49 -8.24 -48.21
CA SER A 241 3.45 -8.54 -49.21
C SER A 241 3.53 -7.63 -50.44
N ASN A 242 3.80 -6.33 -50.25
CA ASN A 242 3.87 -5.39 -51.36
C ASN A 242 5.10 -5.62 -52.28
N THR A 243 6.23 -6.07 -51.73
CA THR A 243 7.39 -6.43 -52.56
C THR A 243 7.13 -7.63 -53.47
N ILE A 244 6.34 -8.61 -53.02
CA ILE A 244 5.99 -9.80 -53.80
C ILE A 244 5.03 -9.46 -54.95
N LEU A 245 4.11 -8.51 -54.75
CA LEU A 245 3.21 -8.02 -55.79
C LEU A 245 3.90 -7.15 -56.84
N SER A 246 4.94 -6.41 -56.47
CA SER A 246 5.75 -5.61 -57.39
C SER A 246 6.54 -6.48 -58.38
N GLY A 247 7.23 -7.52 -57.89
CA GLY A 247 8.05 -8.39 -58.75
C GLY A 247 7.29 -9.30 -59.72
N ARG A 248 5.94 -9.31 -59.66
CA ARG A 248 5.11 -10.12 -60.57
C ARG A 248 4.65 -9.36 -61.82
N LYS A 249 4.87 -8.05 -61.89
CA LYS A 249 4.49 -7.22 -63.05
C LYS A 249 5.49 -7.28 -64.21
N ASP A 250 6.71 -7.77 -63.98
CA ASP A 250 7.77 -7.83 -65.01
C ASP A 250 7.78 -9.16 -65.80
N LEU A 251 6.73 -9.98 -65.69
CA LEU A 251 6.62 -11.31 -66.32
C LEU A 251 5.46 -11.44 -67.32
N LEU A 252 4.88 -10.32 -67.76
CA LEU A 252 3.89 -10.22 -68.83
C LEU A 252 4.41 -9.25 -69.89
#